data_AF-A0A4U6D7Q5-F1
#
_entry.id   AF-A0A4U6D7Q5-F1
#
_cell.length_a   1.000
_cell.length_b   1.000
_cell.length_c   1.000
_cell.angle_alpha   90.00
_cell.angle_beta   90.00
_cell.angle_gamma   90.00
#
_symmetry.space_group_name_H-M   'P 1'
#
loop_
_entity.id
_entity.type
_entity.pdbx_description
1 polymer ?
#
loop_
_entity_poly.entity_id
_entity_poly.type
_entity_poly.pdbx_seq_one_letter_code
_entity_poly.pdbx_strand_id
1 'polypeptide(L)'
;MKYFYTRSNILLLLSCLFYPFSGISQHQKLPVSDFSERDYEPVSDNTTLTKGQTRCFSGTGILNELTIDGGTLVITGKVKIKKLTILKGNILVAKKGSAMLPSFEFNGNSSLINYGSVTFTGNVSLNHNRNYIANAGPGSKINWGSAKFNFGGKKSIFINNGTTDIGTLILDSKNGKILLGPNSLTNVVNLVNNYGNRIYVPTGIAKLSQAGFAELPQSLTNSPNLIICPGPSSDIRIISASAGGYGHANVMEKGCTSFPSAPNTMLTSYK
;
A
#
# COMPACT_ATOMS: atom_id res chain seq x y z
N MET A 1 -35.74 46.49 -44.42
CA MET A 1 -34.80 45.44 -43.96
C MET A 1 -35.06 45.19 -42.48
N LYS A 2 -35.58 44.01 -42.12
CA LYS A 2 -35.85 43.60 -40.74
C LYS A 2 -34.78 42.58 -40.34
N TYR A 3 -33.97 42.90 -39.34
CA TYR A 3 -33.01 41.96 -38.75
C TYR A 3 -33.73 41.07 -37.73
N PHE A 4 -33.67 39.76 -37.94
CA PHE A 4 -34.08 38.75 -36.96
C PHE A 4 -32.88 38.41 -36.07
N TYR A 5 -33.03 38.64 -34.77
CA TYR A 5 -32.09 38.23 -33.71
C TYR A 5 -32.55 36.88 -33.16
N THR A 6 -31.84 35.80 -33.44
CA THR A 6 -32.08 34.49 -32.81
C THR A 6 -31.24 34.34 -31.56
N ARG A 7 -31.91 34.22 -30.40
CA ARG A 7 -31.30 33.85 -29.12
C ARG A 7 -30.98 32.35 -29.13
N SER A 8 -29.71 32.01 -29.12
CA SER A 8 -29.22 30.65 -28.83
C SER A 8 -28.81 30.61 -27.36
N ASN A 9 -29.70 30.13 -26.49
CA ASN A 9 -29.35 29.80 -25.11
C ASN A 9 -28.88 28.33 -25.09
N ILE A 10 -27.57 28.18 -24.99
CA ILE A 10 -26.86 26.91 -24.86
C ILE A 10 -27.26 26.26 -23.53
N LEU A 11 -27.88 25.08 -23.63
CA LEU A 11 -28.22 24.19 -22.54
C LEU A 11 -26.94 23.52 -22.01
N LEU A 12 -26.39 24.02 -20.91
CA LEU A 12 -25.22 23.45 -20.24
C LEU A 12 -25.67 22.23 -19.42
N LEU A 13 -25.75 21.07 -20.08
CA LEU A 13 -25.96 19.77 -19.44
C LEU A 13 -24.71 19.41 -18.63
N LEU A 14 -24.79 19.65 -17.32
CA LEU A 14 -23.80 19.23 -16.33
C LEU A 14 -23.83 17.70 -16.22
N SER A 15 -23.10 17.01 -17.08
CA SER A 15 -22.88 15.57 -16.99
C SER A 15 -21.92 15.28 -15.83
N CYS A 16 -22.47 15.05 -14.64
CA CYS A 16 -21.74 14.37 -13.57
C CYS A 16 -21.40 12.95 -14.06
N LEU A 17 -20.15 12.80 -14.50
CA LEU A 17 -19.53 11.56 -14.90
C LEU A 17 -19.55 10.55 -13.74
N PHE A 18 -20.58 9.71 -13.70
CA PHE A 18 -20.52 8.44 -13.00
C PHE A 18 -19.64 7.50 -13.83
N TYR A 19 -18.34 7.47 -13.54
CA TYR A 19 -17.46 6.41 -14.05
C TYR A 19 -17.74 5.11 -13.29
N PRO A 20 -18.26 4.05 -13.94
CA PRO A 20 -18.25 2.73 -13.34
C PRO A 20 -16.80 2.24 -13.30
N PHE A 21 -16.24 2.16 -12.10
CA PHE A 21 -14.95 1.52 -11.83
C PHE A 21 -15.09 0.02 -12.01
N SER A 22 -14.95 -0.47 -13.24
CA SER A 22 -14.89 -1.90 -13.53
C SER A 22 -13.86 -2.16 -14.62
N GLY A 23 -12.74 -2.78 -14.23
CA GLY A 23 -11.73 -3.29 -15.16
C GLY A 23 -10.34 -2.76 -14.87
N ILE A 24 -9.47 -3.66 -14.42
CA ILE A 24 -8.07 -3.46 -14.07
C ILE A 24 -7.30 -2.84 -15.25
N SER A 25 -7.22 -1.50 -15.27
CA SER A 25 -6.24 -0.69 -16.02
C SER A 25 -5.85 0.51 -15.15
N GLN A 26 -5.56 0.24 -13.87
CA GLN A 26 -5.38 1.25 -12.81
C GLN A 26 -3.98 1.22 -12.20
N HIS A 27 -2.96 1.14 -13.05
CA HIS A 27 -1.70 1.84 -12.77
C HIS A 27 -1.76 3.30 -13.23
N GLN A 28 -2.97 3.85 -13.44
CA GLN A 28 -3.16 5.28 -13.45
C GLN A 28 -2.67 5.81 -12.11
N LYS A 29 -1.51 6.47 -12.18
CA LYS A 29 -1.01 7.46 -11.25
C LYS A 29 -2.20 8.33 -10.83
N LEU A 30 -2.89 7.96 -9.76
CA LEU A 30 -3.92 8.80 -9.17
C LEU A 30 -3.22 10.14 -8.94
N PRO A 31 -3.65 11.22 -9.62
CA PRO A 31 -2.97 12.50 -9.50
C PRO A 31 -2.84 12.79 -8.02
N VAL A 32 -1.67 13.26 -7.61
CA VAL A 32 -1.40 13.72 -6.24
C VAL A 32 -2.26 14.98 -6.03
N SER A 33 -3.58 14.82 -5.98
CA SER A 33 -4.48 15.93 -5.74
C SER A 33 -4.34 16.27 -4.28
N ASP A 34 -4.02 17.51 -3.97
CA ASP A 34 -4.07 17.99 -2.60
C ASP A 34 -5.53 17.93 -2.16
N PHE A 35 -5.89 16.92 -1.38
CA PHE A 35 -7.27 16.73 -0.91
C PHE A 35 -7.68 17.82 0.09
N SER A 36 -6.78 18.73 0.44
CA SER A 36 -7.03 19.87 1.32
C SER A 36 -7.95 20.93 0.72
N GLU A 37 -8.11 20.98 -0.61
CA GLU A 37 -8.89 22.04 -1.29
C GLU A 37 -10.38 21.70 -1.47
N ARG A 38 -10.85 20.54 -0.99
CA ARG A 38 -12.26 20.16 -1.09
C ARG A 38 -12.98 20.29 0.24
N ASP A 39 -14.17 20.88 0.20
CA ASP A 39 -15.10 20.98 1.32
C ASP A 39 -15.80 19.64 1.57
N TYR A 40 -15.07 18.69 2.14
CA TYR A 40 -15.64 17.45 2.63
C TYR A 40 -16.31 17.66 3.99
N GLU A 41 -17.44 17.00 4.23
CA GLU A 41 -18.03 16.94 5.57
C GLU A 41 -17.02 16.38 6.58
N PRO A 42 -16.87 16.99 7.77
CA PRO A 42 -15.97 16.47 8.79
C PRO A 42 -16.44 15.11 9.30
N VAL A 43 -15.49 14.21 9.55
CA VAL A 43 -15.76 12.96 10.28
C VAL A 43 -15.72 13.23 11.79
N SER A 44 -16.69 12.68 12.51
CA SER A 44 -16.76 12.73 13.98
C SER A 44 -16.50 11.35 14.59
N ASP A 45 -16.28 11.33 15.90
CA ASP A 45 -16.13 10.09 16.65
C ASP A 45 -17.41 9.23 16.59
N ASN A 46 -17.25 7.91 16.73
CA ASN A 46 -18.32 6.91 16.71
C ASN A 46 -19.19 6.93 15.42
N THR A 47 -18.62 7.39 14.30
CA THR A 47 -19.34 7.49 13.02
C THR A 47 -19.24 6.18 12.23
N THR A 48 -20.28 5.87 11.45
CA THR A 48 -20.22 4.88 10.38
C THR A 48 -20.28 5.57 9.02
N LEU A 49 -19.25 5.35 8.18
CA LEU A 49 -19.20 5.86 6.81
C LEU A 49 -19.79 4.84 5.85
N THR A 50 -21.00 5.11 5.37
CA THR A 50 -21.74 4.22 4.47
C THR A 50 -21.44 4.52 2.99
N LYS A 51 -21.90 3.63 2.10
CA LYS A 51 -21.69 3.75 0.64
C LYS A 51 -22.07 5.14 0.12
N GLY A 52 -21.14 5.76 -0.62
CA GLY A 52 -21.33 7.09 -1.22
C GLY A 52 -20.94 8.25 -0.32
N GLN A 53 -20.78 8.02 1.00
CA GLN A 53 -20.30 9.06 1.91
C GLN A 53 -18.79 9.23 1.76
N THR A 54 -18.35 10.49 1.70
CA THR A 54 -16.94 10.86 1.82
C THR A 54 -16.83 11.90 2.93
N ARG A 55 -16.06 11.59 3.98
CA ARG A 55 -15.83 12.50 5.11
C ARG A 55 -14.35 12.69 5.37
N CYS A 56 -13.99 13.86 5.89
CA CYS A 56 -12.60 14.27 6.08
C CYS A 56 -12.25 14.50 7.56
N PHE A 57 -11.04 14.10 7.95
CA PHE A 57 -10.39 14.53 9.17
C PHE A 57 -9.22 15.47 8.84
N SER A 58 -9.38 16.77 9.14
CA SER A 58 -8.40 17.82 8.78
C SER A 58 -7.60 18.37 9.96
N GLY A 59 -8.06 18.17 11.20
CA GLY A 59 -7.40 18.69 12.41
C GLY A 59 -6.28 17.80 12.95
N THR A 60 -5.97 18.00 14.24
CA THR A 60 -5.17 17.05 15.03
C THR A 60 -6.04 16.48 16.13
N GLY A 61 -6.10 15.15 16.27
CA GLY A 61 -6.92 14.57 17.34
C GLY A 61 -7.03 13.06 17.34
N ILE A 62 -8.03 12.57 18.06
CA ILE A 62 -8.30 11.15 18.27
C ILE A 62 -9.75 10.87 17.88
N LEU A 63 -9.95 9.81 17.09
CA LEU A 63 -11.24 9.15 16.93
C LEU A 63 -11.21 7.88 17.79
N ASN A 64 -12.13 7.75 18.75
CA ASN A 64 -12.21 6.58 19.60
C ASN A 64 -12.73 5.38 18.79
N GLU A 65 -13.77 5.58 17.98
CA GLU A 65 -14.33 4.54 17.13
C GLU A 65 -14.73 5.07 15.74
N LEU A 66 -14.44 4.29 14.70
CA LEU A 66 -14.86 4.57 13.33
C LEU A 66 -15.19 3.24 12.62
N THR A 67 -16.33 3.20 11.94
CA THR A 67 -16.68 2.10 11.03
C THR A 67 -16.72 2.60 9.60
N ILE A 68 -16.10 1.88 8.67
CA ILE A 68 -16.17 2.14 7.23
C ILE A 68 -16.92 0.98 6.57
N ASP A 69 -18.12 1.26 6.07
CA ASP A 69 -19.02 0.33 5.39
C ASP A 69 -19.40 0.86 3.98
N GLY A 70 -18.37 1.06 3.17
CA GLY A 70 -18.48 1.44 1.76
C GLY A 70 -18.27 2.93 1.50
N GLY A 71 -18.11 3.73 2.55
CA GLY A 71 -17.72 5.13 2.45
C GLY A 71 -16.23 5.33 2.21
N THR A 72 -15.83 6.59 2.20
CA THR A 72 -14.42 7.03 2.07
C THR A 72 -14.05 7.95 3.22
N LEU A 73 -13.01 7.59 3.96
CA LEU A 73 -12.35 8.47 4.92
C LEU A 73 -11.18 9.17 4.23
N VAL A 74 -11.17 10.50 4.25
CA VAL A 74 -10.04 11.33 3.81
C VAL A 74 -9.33 11.89 5.05
N ILE A 75 -8.01 11.77 5.12
CA ILE A 75 -7.19 12.26 6.23
C ILE A 75 -6.23 13.30 5.67
N THR A 76 -6.49 14.58 5.94
CA THR A 76 -5.62 15.70 5.57
C THR A 76 -4.81 16.23 6.75
N GLY A 77 -5.27 15.97 7.99
CA GLY A 77 -4.58 16.32 9.24
C GLY A 77 -3.89 15.13 9.92
N LYS A 78 -3.74 15.19 11.25
CA LYS A 78 -3.09 14.16 12.07
C LYS A 78 -4.11 13.46 12.97
N VAL A 79 -4.40 12.19 12.71
CA VAL A 79 -5.41 11.45 13.47
C VAL A 79 -4.84 10.17 14.09
N LYS A 80 -5.25 9.88 15.32
CA LYS A 80 -5.16 8.54 15.91
C LYS A 80 -6.56 7.93 15.94
N ILE A 81 -6.73 6.76 15.34
CA ILE A 81 -7.99 6.00 15.45
C ILE A 81 -7.74 4.87 16.46
N LYS A 82 -8.50 4.81 17.56
CA LYS A 82 -8.31 3.76 18.58
C LYS A 82 -8.95 2.44 18.18
N LYS A 83 -10.17 2.50 17.62
CA LYS A 83 -10.91 1.34 17.11
C LYS A 83 -11.39 1.64 15.69
N LEU A 84 -11.00 0.79 14.75
CA LEU A 84 -11.33 0.92 13.34
C LEU A 84 -11.88 -0.40 12.82
N THR A 85 -13.09 -0.35 12.28
CA THR A 85 -13.72 -1.49 11.59
C THR A 85 -13.86 -1.16 10.12
N ILE A 86 -13.30 -1.99 9.23
CA ILE A 86 -13.45 -1.84 7.78
C ILE A 86 -14.18 -3.08 7.24
N LEU A 87 -15.43 -2.89 6.83
CA LEU A 87 -16.21 -3.92 6.15
C LEU A 87 -15.96 -3.89 4.64
N LYS A 88 -15.98 -2.66 4.08
CA LYS A 88 -15.66 -2.30 2.70
C LYS A 88 -15.42 -0.78 2.64
N GLY A 89 -14.80 -0.26 1.59
CA GLY A 89 -14.62 1.19 1.41
C GLY A 89 -13.17 1.63 1.39
N ASN A 90 -12.92 2.92 1.59
CA ASN A 90 -11.62 3.51 1.28
C ASN A 90 -11.09 4.38 2.43
N ILE A 91 -9.79 4.30 2.66
CA ILE A 91 -9.02 5.26 3.45
C ILE A 91 -8.03 5.94 2.53
N LEU A 92 -7.99 7.26 2.58
CA LEU A 92 -7.09 8.08 1.79
C LEU A 92 -6.34 9.03 2.73
N VAL A 93 -5.02 8.93 2.77
CA VAL A 93 -4.16 9.82 3.55
C VAL A 93 -3.46 10.78 2.61
N ALA A 94 -3.76 12.07 2.73
CA ALA A 94 -3.16 13.11 1.90
C ALA A 94 -1.67 13.31 2.21
N LYS A 95 -0.97 14.03 1.34
CA LYS A 95 0.50 14.22 1.43
C LYS A 95 0.97 14.80 2.77
N LYS A 96 0.22 15.74 3.35
CA LYS A 96 0.48 16.33 4.67
C LYS A 96 -0.21 15.60 5.81
N GLY A 97 -1.05 14.61 5.50
CA GLY A 97 -1.81 13.84 6.46
C GLY A 97 -0.96 12.79 7.18
N SER A 98 -1.34 12.49 8.41
CA SER A 98 -0.79 11.38 9.18
C SER A 98 -1.88 10.62 9.91
N ALA A 99 -1.86 9.29 9.79
CA ALA A 99 -2.80 8.41 10.44
C ALA A 99 -2.06 7.39 11.32
N MET A 100 -2.47 7.28 12.57
CA MET A 100 -2.11 6.15 13.42
C MET A 100 -3.33 5.23 13.55
N LEU A 101 -3.25 4.06 12.93
CA LEU A 101 -4.35 3.11 12.81
C LEU A 101 -4.12 1.90 13.73
N PRO A 102 -5.18 1.30 14.28
CA PRO A 102 -5.05 0.15 15.16
C PRO A 102 -4.77 -1.13 14.35
N SER A 103 -4.81 -2.29 15.01
CA SER A 103 -4.94 -3.57 14.29
C SER A 103 -6.32 -3.67 13.66
N PHE A 104 -6.39 -4.14 12.42
CA PHE A 104 -7.66 -4.47 11.76
C PHE A 104 -7.44 -5.38 10.54
N GLU A 105 -8.54 -5.87 10.01
CA GLU A 105 -8.58 -6.75 8.84
C GLU A 105 -9.28 -6.04 7.69
N PHE A 106 -8.69 -6.09 6.50
CA PHE A 106 -9.39 -5.73 5.27
C PHE A 106 -10.21 -6.94 4.82
N ASN A 107 -11.54 -6.82 4.81
CA ASN A 107 -12.47 -7.92 4.54
C ASN A 107 -13.00 -7.99 3.10
N GLY A 108 -12.23 -7.47 2.15
CA GLY A 108 -12.56 -7.45 0.73
C GLY A 108 -13.05 -6.08 0.26
N ASN A 109 -12.78 -5.76 -1.02
CA ASN A 109 -13.15 -4.50 -1.68
C ASN A 109 -12.84 -3.25 -0.82
N SER A 110 -11.73 -3.30 -0.09
CA SER A 110 -11.31 -2.25 0.83
C SER A 110 -9.97 -1.70 0.36
N SER A 111 -9.80 -0.39 0.45
CA SER A 111 -8.56 0.26 0.03
C SER A 111 -7.96 1.21 1.07
N LEU A 112 -6.64 1.28 1.10
CA LEU A 112 -5.88 2.31 1.81
C LEU A 112 -4.84 2.90 0.85
N ILE A 113 -4.95 4.19 0.56
CA ILE A 113 -4.03 4.92 -0.30
C ILE A 113 -3.34 6.00 0.52
N ASN A 114 -2.03 5.88 0.68
CA ASN A 114 -1.22 6.76 1.50
C ASN A 114 -0.28 7.61 0.64
N TYR A 115 -0.49 8.92 0.64
CA TYR A 115 0.45 9.91 0.11
C TYR A 115 1.29 10.58 1.20
N GLY A 116 0.89 10.44 2.47
CA GLY A 116 1.54 11.01 3.65
C GLY A 116 2.19 9.94 4.51
N SER A 117 1.82 9.87 5.79
CA SER A 117 2.37 8.90 6.75
C SER A 117 1.30 8.06 7.43
N VAL A 118 1.42 6.73 7.39
CA VAL A 118 0.56 5.79 8.12
C VAL A 118 1.40 4.97 9.08
N THR A 119 0.97 4.87 10.34
CA THR A 119 1.55 3.95 11.32
C THR A 119 0.48 3.01 11.83
N PHE A 120 0.72 1.71 11.75
CA PHE A 120 -0.14 0.70 12.38
C PHE A 120 0.40 0.36 13.77
N THR A 121 -0.46 0.39 14.79
CA THR A 121 -0.09 0.04 16.16
C THR A 121 -0.35 -1.43 16.49
N GLY A 122 -0.70 -2.24 15.49
CA GLY A 122 -1.00 -3.66 15.64
C GLY A 122 -1.04 -4.37 14.30
N ASN A 123 -1.39 -5.65 14.33
CA ASN A 123 -1.36 -6.50 13.14
C ASN A 123 -2.41 -6.07 12.11
N VAL A 124 -2.06 -6.17 10.83
CA VAL A 124 -2.98 -5.95 9.72
C VAL A 124 -3.02 -7.19 8.85
N SER A 125 -4.23 -7.63 8.49
CA SER A 125 -4.45 -8.71 7.53
C SER A 125 -5.21 -8.21 6.31
N LEU A 126 -4.76 -8.59 5.11
CA LEU A 126 -5.59 -8.56 3.91
C LEU A 126 -6.23 -9.91 3.76
N ASN A 127 -7.47 -10.06 4.21
CA ASN A 127 -8.23 -11.30 4.05
C ASN A 127 -9.28 -11.14 2.96
N HIS A 128 -9.81 -12.23 2.42
CA HIS A 128 -10.75 -12.18 1.29
C HIS A 128 -10.16 -11.54 0.02
N ASN A 129 -10.99 -11.10 -0.93
CA ASN A 129 -10.55 -10.76 -2.28
C ASN A 129 -10.54 -9.26 -2.54
N ARG A 130 -9.62 -8.81 -3.41
CA ARG A 130 -9.57 -7.45 -3.97
C ARG A 130 -9.36 -6.34 -2.93
N ASN A 131 -8.50 -6.58 -1.93
CA ASN A 131 -8.03 -5.48 -1.10
C ASN A 131 -6.86 -4.76 -1.75
N TYR A 132 -6.71 -3.49 -1.43
CA TYR A 132 -5.70 -2.63 -2.05
C TYR A 132 -5.02 -1.75 -1.00
N ILE A 133 -3.70 -1.85 -0.86
CA ILE A 133 -2.92 -0.91 -0.08
C ILE A 133 -1.88 -0.27 -1.00
N ALA A 134 -1.77 1.04 -1.01
CA ALA A 134 -0.74 1.75 -1.78
C ALA A 134 -0.04 2.81 -0.93
N ASN A 135 1.27 2.65 -0.75
CA ASN A 135 2.16 3.73 -0.36
C ASN A 135 2.57 4.49 -1.63
N ALA A 136 1.78 5.51 -1.97
CA ALA A 136 1.59 5.95 -3.34
C ALA A 136 2.74 6.79 -3.91
N GLY A 137 3.58 7.43 -3.09
CA GLY A 137 4.60 8.37 -3.56
C GLY A 137 5.99 8.17 -2.93
N PRO A 138 7.05 8.77 -3.52
CA PRO A 138 8.41 8.65 -3.01
C PRO A 138 8.61 9.19 -1.59
N GLY A 139 7.80 10.19 -1.19
CA GLY A 139 7.82 10.74 0.16
C GLY A 139 6.87 10.06 1.14
N SER A 140 6.04 9.12 0.70
CA SER A 140 5.03 8.49 1.56
C SER A 140 5.64 7.37 2.40
N LYS A 141 5.16 7.24 3.64
CA LYS A 141 5.69 6.29 4.62
C LYS A 141 4.59 5.42 5.20
N ILE A 142 4.79 4.10 5.24
CA ILE A 142 3.95 3.19 6.02
C ILE A 142 4.81 2.43 7.02
N ASN A 143 4.41 2.40 8.28
CA ASN A 143 5.17 1.76 9.34
C ASN A 143 4.28 0.83 10.18
N TRP A 144 4.61 -0.46 10.22
CA TRP A 144 3.97 -1.45 11.11
C TRP A 144 4.74 -1.66 12.42
N GLY A 145 5.92 -1.05 12.59
CA GLY A 145 6.78 -1.26 13.75
C GLY A 145 7.15 -2.74 13.89
N SER A 146 6.90 -3.30 15.07
CA SER A 146 7.07 -4.74 15.34
C SER A 146 5.87 -5.60 14.91
N ALA A 147 4.79 -5.00 14.40
CA ALA A 147 3.57 -5.71 14.06
C ALA A 147 3.70 -6.56 12.78
N LYS A 148 2.76 -7.48 12.62
CA LYS A 148 2.66 -8.37 11.47
C LYS A 148 1.78 -7.75 10.38
N PHE A 149 2.23 -7.86 9.14
CA PHE A 149 1.40 -7.67 7.96
C PHE A 149 1.15 -9.02 7.28
N ASN A 150 -0.08 -9.53 7.38
CA ASN A 150 -0.49 -10.78 6.76
C ASN A 150 -1.18 -10.52 5.41
N PHE A 151 -0.53 -10.91 4.32
CA PHE A 151 -1.00 -10.75 2.96
C PHE A 151 -1.60 -12.07 2.45
N GLY A 152 -2.82 -12.40 2.87
CA GLY A 152 -3.51 -13.66 2.52
C GLY A 152 -4.54 -13.58 1.39
N GLY A 153 -5.05 -12.39 1.10
CA GLY A 153 -6.24 -12.20 0.26
C GLY A 153 -6.00 -12.40 -1.24
N LYS A 154 -6.90 -13.11 -1.94
CA LYS A 154 -6.71 -13.40 -3.38
C LYS A 154 -6.98 -12.14 -4.22
N LYS A 155 -6.16 -11.92 -5.26
CA LYS A 155 -6.25 -10.71 -6.11
C LYS A 155 -6.10 -9.40 -5.30
N SER A 156 -5.57 -9.46 -4.08
CA SER A 156 -5.20 -8.27 -3.32
C SER A 156 -3.87 -7.74 -3.83
N ILE A 157 -3.66 -6.44 -3.70
CA ILE A 157 -2.46 -5.76 -4.18
C ILE A 157 -1.92 -4.87 -3.07
N PHE A 158 -0.61 -4.97 -2.82
CA PHE A 158 0.12 -3.98 -2.05
C PHE A 158 1.13 -3.28 -2.96
N ILE A 159 1.13 -1.95 -2.99
CA ILE A 159 2.07 -1.14 -3.77
C ILE A 159 2.92 -0.32 -2.82
N ASN A 160 4.24 -0.35 -3.00
CA ASN A 160 5.15 0.55 -2.31
C ASN A 160 5.98 1.37 -3.31
N ASN A 161 5.71 2.67 -3.39
CA ASN A 161 6.51 3.64 -4.14
C ASN A 161 7.35 4.55 -3.24
N GLY A 162 7.30 4.35 -1.91
CA GLY A 162 7.97 5.16 -0.91
C GLY A 162 8.78 4.31 0.05
N THR A 163 8.72 4.61 1.35
CA THR A 163 9.34 3.79 2.40
C THR A 163 8.28 3.00 3.17
N THR A 164 8.50 1.70 3.35
CA THR A 164 7.66 0.84 4.18
C THR A 164 8.50 0.08 5.20
N ASP A 165 8.11 0.11 6.46
CA ASP A 165 8.75 -0.63 7.55
C ASP A 165 7.76 -1.66 8.13
N ILE A 166 8.16 -2.93 8.18
CA ILE A 166 7.32 -4.04 8.64
C ILE A 166 8.08 -4.92 9.62
N GLY A 167 7.43 -5.29 10.73
CA GLY A 167 7.96 -6.29 11.66
C GLY A 167 8.02 -7.64 10.98
N THR A 168 6.87 -8.29 10.80
CA THR A 168 6.81 -9.56 10.06
C THR A 168 5.91 -9.44 8.84
N LEU A 169 6.47 -9.69 7.65
CA LEU A 169 5.72 -9.78 6.40
C LEU A 169 5.41 -11.25 6.08
N ILE A 170 4.13 -11.60 6.02
CA ILE A 170 3.67 -12.96 5.66
C ILE A 170 2.97 -12.89 4.30
N LEU A 171 3.52 -13.58 3.31
CA LEU A 171 2.97 -13.66 1.95
C LEU A 171 2.25 -15.01 1.76
N ASP A 172 0.97 -15.03 2.12
CA ASP A 172 0.13 -16.22 2.12
C ASP A 172 -0.98 -16.18 1.06
N SER A 173 -0.80 -15.36 0.02
CA SER A 173 -1.78 -15.19 -1.05
C SER A 173 -1.32 -15.81 -2.36
N LYS A 174 -2.01 -16.87 -2.81
CA LYS A 174 -1.76 -17.54 -4.10
C LYS A 174 -1.81 -16.59 -5.31
N ASN A 175 -2.69 -15.59 -5.29
CA ASN A 175 -2.96 -14.69 -6.44
C ASN A 175 -2.77 -13.20 -6.12
N GLY A 176 -2.38 -12.86 -4.90
CA GLY A 176 -2.04 -11.50 -4.54
C GLY A 176 -0.66 -11.13 -5.05
N LYS A 177 -0.39 -9.82 -5.15
CA LYS A 177 0.87 -9.28 -5.63
C LYS A 177 1.33 -8.11 -4.76
N ILE A 178 2.63 -8.06 -4.49
CA ILE A 178 3.33 -6.88 -3.99
C ILE A 178 4.06 -6.25 -5.16
N LEU A 179 3.84 -4.96 -5.40
CA LEU A 179 4.48 -4.19 -6.44
C LEU A 179 5.38 -3.14 -5.79
N LEU A 180 6.67 -3.22 -6.05
CA LEU A 180 7.64 -2.24 -5.55
C LEU A 180 8.03 -1.32 -6.70
N GLY A 181 7.83 -0.02 -6.49
CA GLY A 181 8.14 1.03 -7.46
C GLY A 181 9.63 1.39 -7.48
N PRO A 182 10.07 2.15 -8.49
CA PRO A 182 11.45 2.64 -8.57
C PRO A 182 11.87 3.40 -7.32
N ASN A 183 13.07 3.10 -6.83
CA ASN A 183 13.69 3.68 -5.62
C ASN A 183 12.90 3.50 -4.32
N SER A 184 11.86 2.67 -4.31
CA SER A 184 11.14 2.31 -3.09
C SER A 184 12.02 1.50 -2.15
N LEU A 185 11.79 1.66 -0.86
CA LEU A 185 12.46 0.93 0.21
C LEU A 185 11.42 0.16 1.03
N THR A 186 11.62 -1.14 1.17
CA THR A 186 10.82 -2.00 2.06
C THR A 186 11.76 -2.62 3.08
N ASN A 187 11.63 -2.25 4.34
CA ASN A 187 12.36 -2.85 5.44
C ASN A 187 11.45 -3.89 6.11
N VAL A 188 11.95 -5.12 6.26
CA VAL A 188 11.28 -6.19 6.97
C VAL A 188 12.20 -6.75 8.05
N VAL A 189 11.67 -7.05 9.24
CA VAL A 189 12.43 -7.86 10.20
C VAL A 189 12.34 -9.32 9.76
N ASN A 190 11.14 -9.88 9.74
CA ASN A 190 10.92 -11.27 9.35
C ASN A 190 10.11 -11.36 8.05
N LEU A 191 10.44 -12.31 7.19
CA LEU A 191 9.79 -12.55 5.91
C LEU A 191 9.36 -14.00 5.80
N VAL A 192 8.10 -14.25 5.47
CA VAL A 192 7.58 -15.60 5.17
C VAL A 192 6.94 -15.56 3.79
N ASN A 193 7.36 -16.43 2.88
CA ASN A 193 6.82 -16.52 1.53
C ASN A 193 6.35 -17.93 1.18
N ASN A 194 5.03 -18.15 1.29
CA ASN A 194 4.43 -19.46 1.06
C ASN A 194 4.12 -19.73 -0.42
N TYR A 195 4.19 -18.71 -1.29
CA TYR A 195 3.84 -18.82 -2.69
C TYR A 195 4.91 -18.22 -3.62
N GLY A 196 5.12 -18.82 -4.78
CA GLY A 196 6.15 -18.35 -5.72
C GLY A 196 5.83 -16.99 -6.33
N ASN A 197 6.85 -16.14 -6.48
CA ASN A 197 6.85 -14.88 -7.23
C ASN A 197 5.73 -13.92 -6.78
N ARG A 198 5.74 -13.51 -5.51
CA ARG A 198 4.73 -12.59 -4.96
C ARG A 198 5.15 -11.14 -5.01
N ILE A 199 6.45 -10.87 -5.00
CA ILE A 199 7.01 -9.53 -5.13
C ILE A 199 7.41 -9.28 -6.58
N TYR A 200 7.04 -8.12 -7.12
CA TYR A 200 7.34 -7.71 -8.49
C TYR A 200 7.94 -6.31 -8.49
N VAL A 201 8.90 -6.08 -9.39
CA VAL A 201 9.48 -4.75 -9.66
C VAL A 201 9.30 -4.45 -11.15
N PRO A 202 8.15 -3.87 -11.56
CA PRO A 202 7.82 -3.73 -12.97
C PRO A 202 8.78 -2.82 -13.74
N THR A 203 9.34 -1.81 -13.07
CA THR A 203 10.25 -0.81 -13.66
C THR A 203 11.25 -0.33 -12.63
N GLY A 204 12.41 0.17 -13.09
CA GLY A 204 13.45 0.71 -12.22
C GLY A 204 14.07 -0.34 -11.30
N ILE A 205 14.64 0.11 -10.19
CA ILE A 205 15.20 -0.75 -9.13
C ILE A 205 14.40 -0.51 -7.84
N ALA A 206 14.07 -1.58 -7.13
CA ALA A 206 13.47 -1.49 -5.79
C ALA A 206 14.34 -2.21 -4.75
N LYS A 207 14.21 -1.80 -3.50
CA LYS A 207 15.07 -2.23 -2.40
C LYS A 207 14.26 -2.92 -1.31
N LEU A 208 14.70 -4.11 -0.89
CA LEU A 208 14.14 -4.83 0.25
C LEU A 208 15.24 -5.19 1.24
N SER A 209 15.19 -4.62 2.44
CA SER A 209 16.10 -4.92 3.54
C SER A 209 15.46 -5.94 4.47
N GLN A 210 16.20 -6.98 4.85
CA GLN A 210 15.68 -8.10 5.64
C GLN A 210 16.62 -8.36 6.82
N ALA A 211 16.18 -8.12 8.05
CA ALA A 211 17.06 -8.12 9.24
C ALA A 211 17.08 -9.42 10.07
N GLY A 212 15.94 -10.09 10.21
CA GLY A 212 15.71 -11.30 11.01
C GLY A 212 15.73 -12.59 10.19
N PHE A 213 14.70 -13.42 10.26
CA PHE A 213 14.62 -14.63 9.43
C PHE A 213 13.80 -14.45 8.15
N ALA A 214 14.13 -15.21 7.12
CA ALA A 214 13.39 -15.33 5.88
C ALA A 214 13.04 -16.81 5.61
N GLU A 215 11.77 -17.20 5.75
CA GLU A 215 11.25 -18.52 5.39
C GLU A 215 10.76 -18.50 3.95
N LEU A 216 11.52 -19.12 3.04
CA LEU A 216 11.30 -19.00 1.59
C LEU A 216 11.17 -20.38 0.92
N PRO A 217 10.13 -21.17 1.23
CA PRO A 217 9.88 -22.46 0.59
C PRO A 217 9.58 -22.33 -0.91
N GLN A 218 9.27 -21.12 -1.39
CA GLN A 218 9.07 -20.78 -2.80
C GLN A 218 9.86 -19.50 -3.13
N SER A 219 10.33 -19.39 -4.37
CA SER A 219 11.00 -18.18 -4.88
C SER A 219 10.21 -16.91 -4.57
N LEU A 220 10.85 -15.93 -3.94
CA LEU A 220 10.22 -14.67 -3.56
C LEU A 220 9.76 -13.83 -4.77
N THR A 221 10.63 -13.75 -5.77
CA THR A 221 10.40 -12.93 -6.98
C THR A 221 11.03 -13.55 -8.22
N ASN A 222 10.48 -13.20 -9.38
CA ASN A 222 11.09 -13.41 -10.70
C ASN A 222 11.71 -12.11 -11.27
N SER A 223 11.71 -11.01 -10.50
CA SER A 223 12.17 -9.70 -10.95
C SER A 223 13.65 -9.50 -10.60
N PRO A 224 14.57 -9.41 -11.59
CA PRO A 224 15.97 -9.09 -11.32
C PRO A 224 16.17 -7.68 -10.79
N ASN A 225 15.20 -6.80 -11.02
CA ASN A 225 15.22 -5.42 -10.56
C ASN A 225 15.01 -5.26 -9.04
N LEU A 226 14.77 -6.34 -8.30
CA LEU A 226 14.72 -6.32 -6.85
C LEU A 226 16.13 -6.51 -6.28
N ILE A 227 16.59 -5.56 -5.47
CA ILE A 227 17.81 -5.70 -4.68
C ILE A 227 17.44 -6.09 -3.26
N ILE A 228 18.00 -7.20 -2.77
CA ILE A 228 17.87 -7.66 -1.39
C ILE A 228 19.14 -7.29 -0.62
N CYS A 229 18.97 -6.71 0.56
CA CYS A 229 20.04 -6.41 1.51
C CYS A 229 19.78 -7.21 2.79
N PRO A 230 20.40 -8.40 2.94
CA PRO A 230 20.27 -9.19 4.16
C PRO A 230 21.12 -8.58 5.28
N GLY A 231 20.52 -8.34 6.43
CA GLY A 231 21.19 -7.78 7.61
C GLY A 231 22.22 -8.74 8.21
N PRO A 232 23.07 -8.26 9.14
CA PRO A 232 24.17 -9.08 9.70
C PRO A 232 23.67 -10.32 10.45
N SER A 233 22.53 -10.21 11.10
CA SER A 233 21.89 -11.31 11.84
C SER A 233 20.86 -12.07 11.00
N SER A 234 20.79 -11.81 9.69
CA SER A 234 19.75 -12.41 8.86
C SER A 234 19.96 -13.91 8.65
N ASP A 235 18.87 -14.66 8.52
CA ASP A 235 18.92 -16.11 8.36
C ASP A 235 17.87 -16.57 7.35
N ILE A 236 18.26 -17.37 6.37
CA ILE A 236 17.33 -17.91 5.38
C ILE A 236 17.00 -19.35 5.77
N ARG A 237 15.71 -19.65 5.89
CA ARG A 237 15.21 -20.92 6.40
C ARG A 237 14.25 -21.55 5.40
N ILE A 238 14.09 -22.87 5.54
CA ILE A 238 13.07 -23.66 4.83
C ILE A 238 13.13 -23.38 3.32
N ILE A 239 14.32 -23.52 2.74
CA ILE A 239 14.52 -23.35 1.30
C ILE A 239 14.15 -24.68 0.63
N SER A 240 13.15 -24.67 -0.25
CA SER A 240 12.88 -25.84 -1.08
C SER A 240 14.03 -26.07 -2.07
N ALA A 241 14.52 -27.31 -2.15
CA ALA A 241 15.65 -27.71 -3.01
C ALA A 241 15.40 -27.47 -4.51
N SER A 242 14.13 -27.33 -4.94
CA SER A 242 13.78 -27.24 -6.36
C SER A 242 13.52 -25.82 -6.87
N ALA A 243 13.20 -24.84 -6.00
CA ALA A 243 12.88 -23.47 -6.44
C ALA A 243 12.73 -22.42 -5.31
N GLY A 244 13.24 -22.66 -4.10
CA GLY A 244 13.08 -21.75 -2.95
C GLY A 244 13.95 -20.48 -3.00
N GLY A 245 13.94 -19.70 -1.91
CA GLY A 245 14.85 -18.56 -1.72
C GLY A 245 14.38 -17.24 -2.33
N TYR A 246 15.31 -16.32 -2.60
CA TYR A 246 14.98 -14.98 -3.12
C TYR A 246 14.62 -14.97 -4.62
N GLY A 247 14.74 -16.10 -5.33
CA GLY A 247 14.44 -16.20 -6.75
C GLY A 247 15.42 -15.41 -7.61
N HIS A 248 14.91 -14.60 -8.54
CA HIS A 248 15.74 -13.83 -9.47
C HIS A 248 16.26 -12.50 -8.90
N ALA A 249 15.99 -12.17 -7.64
CA ALA A 249 16.47 -10.93 -7.06
C ALA A 249 18.01 -10.86 -7.05
N ASN A 250 18.53 -9.65 -7.13
CA ASN A 250 19.95 -9.39 -6.89
C ASN A 250 20.19 -9.30 -5.38
N VAL A 251 20.90 -10.28 -4.82
CA VAL A 251 21.10 -10.38 -3.37
C VAL A 251 22.50 -9.88 -3.02
N MET A 252 22.57 -8.88 -2.15
CA MET A 252 23.83 -8.38 -1.62
C MET A 252 24.44 -9.34 -0.60
N GLU A 253 25.71 -9.14 -0.27
CA GLU A 253 26.34 -9.84 0.84
C GLU A 253 25.56 -9.63 2.15
N LYS A 254 25.51 -10.70 2.94
CA LYS A 254 24.95 -10.67 4.29
C LYS A 254 25.73 -9.67 5.15
N GLY A 255 25.03 -8.91 5.97
CA GLY A 255 25.63 -7.80 6.73
C GLY A 255 25.56 -6.47 6.01
N CYS A 256 24.87 -6.41 4.87
CA CYS A 256 24.55 -5.16 4.22
C CYS A 256 23.79 -4.22 5.18
N THR A 257 24.34 -3.03 5.40
CA THR A 257 23.77 -1.97 6.26
C THR A 257 23.13 -0.85 5.44
N SER A 258 23.43 -0.79 4.14
CA SER A 258 22.88 0.20 3.22
C SER A 258 22.91 -0.32 1.78
N PHE A 259 21.95 0.13 0.97
CA PHE A 259 21.95 -0.14 -0.46
C PHE A 259 22.97 0.78 -1.14
N PRO A 260 23.77 0.29 -2.09
CA PRO A 260 24.73 1.12 -2.77
C PRO A 260 24.01 2.21 -3.56
N SER A 261 24.65 3.37 -3.68
CA SER A 261 24.16 4.50 -4.47
C SER A 261 24.25 4.24 -5.98
N ALA A 262 25.02 3.23 -6.40
CA ALA A 262 25.21 2.79 -7.78
C ALA A 262 25.31 1.24 -7.86
N PRO A 263 24.96 0.62 -9.00
CA PRO A 263 25.02 -0.83 -9.18
C PRO A 263 26.47 -1.28 -9.39
N ASN A 264 27.29 -1.33 -8.34
CA ASN A 264 28.60 -1.96 -8.41
C ASN A 264 28.61 -3.25 -7.57
N THR A 265 29.03 -4.34 -8.24
CA THR A 265 29.23 -5.69 -7.71
C THR A 265 28.03 -6.29 -6.98
N MET A 266 27.04 -6.73 -7.75
CA MET A 266 26.02 -7.68 -7.27
C MET A 266 26.62 -9.09 -7.31
N LEU A 267 26.53 -9.83 -6.20
CA LEU A 267 26.83 -11.26 -6.20
C LEU A 267 25.67 -12.01 -6.86
N THR A 268 25.97 -12.78 -7.90
CA THR A 268 24.96 -13.51 -8.69
C THR A 268 24.53 -14.84 -8.10
N SER A 269 24.95 -15.23 -6.88
CA SER A 269 24.41 -16.44 -6.27
C SER A 269 24.54 -16.48 -4.74
N TYR A 270 23.44 -16.15 -4.06
CA TYR A 270 23.09 -16.82 -2.80
C TYR A 270 21.97 -17.82 -3.16
N LYS A 271 22.34 -19.10 -3.29
CA LYS A 271 21.37 -20.20 -3.34
C LYS A 271 21.01 -20.62 -1.92
#